data_AF-A0A7X7NLF4-F1
#
_entry.id   AF-A0A7X7NLF4-F1
#
_cell.length_a   1.000
_cell.length_b   1.000
_cell.length_c   1.000
_cell.angle_alpha   90.00
_cell.angle_beta   90.00
_cell.angle_gamma   90.00
#
_symmetry.space_group_name_H-M   'P 1'
#
loop_
_entity.id
_entity.type
_entity.pdbx_description
1 polymer ?
#
loop_
_entity_poly.entity_id
_entity_poly.type
_entity_poly.pdbx_seq_one_letter_code
_entity_poly.pdbx_strand_id
1 'polypeptide(L)'
;VNAQARYATDGLGAAAFRLACEQAGVPVQTFVTRTDLPCGSTVGPMTAALTGATTVDFGAPTLSMHSTREACGVADQAMYAGALAAFLSPA
;
A
#
# COMPACT_ATOMS: atom_id res chain seq x y z
N VAL A 1 1.23 6.80 -3.38
CA VAL A 1 2.29 7.82 -3.65
C VAL A 1 1.81 9.14 -3.07
N ASN A 2 2.62 9.83 -2.25
CA ASN A 2 2.24 11.11 -1.66
C ASN A 2 3.43 12.06 -1.59
N ALA A 3 3.27 13.28 -2.11
CA ALA A 3 4.36 14.26 -2.24
C ALA A 3 4.87 14.82 -0.90
N GLN A 4 4.10 14.67 0.18
CA GLN A 4 4.46 15.09 1.54
C GLN A 4 5.02 13.93 2.38
N ALA A 5 5.32 12.79 1.77
CA ALA A 5 5.79 11.58 2.44
C ALA A 5 4.89 11.13 3.61
N ARG A 6 3.56 11.30 3.47
CA ARG A 6 2.56 10.72 4.40
C ARG A 6 2.44 9.20 4.28
N TYR A 7 2.91 8.69 3.15
CA TYR A 7 3.17 7.29 2.84
C TYR A 7 4.63 7.20 2.37
N ALA A 8 5.37 6.20 2.83
CA ALA A 8 6.80 6.00 2.53
C ALA A 8 7.07 5.48 1.10
N THR A 9 6.03 5.04 0.38
CA THR A 9 6.17 4.45 -0.96
C THR A 9 6.89 5.38 -1.94
N ASP A 10 8.07 4.96 -2.37
CA ASP A 10 8.86 5.56 -3.44
C ASP A 10 8.78 4.74 -4.75
N GLY A 11 9.55 5.13 -5.77
CA GLY A 11 9.52 4.48 -7.08
C GLY A 11 10.04 3.03 -7.06
N LEU A 12 11.08 2.75 -6.28
CA LEU A 12 11.67 1.41 -6.19
C LEU A 12 10.76 0.45 -5.43
N GLY A 13 10.24 0.87 -4.27
CA GLY A 13 9.29 0.10 -3.48
C GLY A 13 7.99 -0.16 -4.25
N ALA A 14 7.49 0.84 -4.98
CA ALA A 14 6.32 0.66 -5.84
C ALA A 14 6.58 -0.35 -6.97
N ALA A 15 7.74 -0.31 -7.62
CA ALA A 15 8.09 -1.26 -8.67
C ALA A 15 8.17 -2.70 -8.13
N ALA A 16 8.84 -2.91 -7.00
CA ALA A 16 8.94 -4.22 -6.36
C ALA A 16 7.56 -4.79 -5.99
N PHE A 17 6.69 -3.97 -5.39
CA PHE A 17 5.35 -4.40 -5.02
C PHE A 17 4.47 -4.69 -6.25
N ARG A 18 4.58 -3.89 -7.33
CA ARG A 18 3.85 -4.14 -8.58
C ARG A 18 4.28 -5.45 -9.24
N LEU A 19 5.57 -5.77 -9.24
CA LEU A 19 6.07 -7.03 -9.77
C LEU A 19 5.50 -8.23 -8.99
N ALA A 20 5.46 -8.15 -7.66
CA ALA A 20 4.85 -9.18 -6.82
C ALA A 20 3.34 -9.34 -7.12
N CYS A 21 2.61 -8.24 -7.30
CA CYS A 21 1.21 -8.28 -7.70
C CYS A 21 1.01 -8.93 -9.08
N GLU A 22 1.86 -8.62 -10.05
CA GLU A 22 1.85 -9.23 -11.39
C GLU A 22 2.08 -10.75 -11.32
N GLN A 23 3.10 -11.19 -10.56
CA GLN A 23 3.39 -12.60 -10.33
C GLN A 23 2.22 -13.34 -9.66
N ALA A 24 1.48 -12.67 -8.78
CA ALA A 24 0.31 -13.23 -8.09
C ALA A 24 -1.01 -13.10 -8.88
N GLY A 25 -1.01 -12.44 -10.06
CA GLY A 25 -2.24 -12.13 -10.79
C GLY A 25 -3.18 -11.17 -10.06
N VAL A 26 -2.66 -10.37 -9.13
CA VAL A 26 -3.43 -9.43 -8.30
C VAL A 26 -3.52 -8.06 -8.99
N PRO A 27 -4.72 -7.52 -9.25
CA PRO A 27 -4.85 -6.19 -9.81
C PRO A 27 -4.37 -5.13 -8.79
N VAL A 28 -3.49 -4.23 -9.24
CA VAL A 28 -2.93 -3.16 -8.39
C VAL A 28 -3.47 -1.80 -8.80
N GLN A 29 -3.85 -0.99 -7.82
CA GLN A 29 -4.33 0.37 -8.01
C GLN A 29 -3.38 1.37 -7.35
N THR A 30 -3.34 2.59 -7.87
CA THR A 30 -2.51 3.67 -7.29
C THR A 30 -3.42 4.68 -6.60
N PHE A 31 -3.25 4.83 -5.28
CA PHE A 31 -3.92 5.85 -4.49
C PHE A 31 -3.01 7.06 -4.26
N VAL A 32 -3.57 8.24 -4.48
CA VAL A 32 -2.99 9.55 -4.18
C VAL A 32 -4.11 10.49 -3.77
N THR A 33 -3.89 11.24 -2.69
CA THR A 33 -4.81 12.32 -2.30
C THR A 33 -4.46 13.58 -3.11
N ARG A 34 -5.48 14.37 -3.47
CA ARG A 34 -5.26 15.69 -4.08
C ARG A 34 -4.34 16.52 -3.20
N THR A 35 -3.42 17.26 -3.81
CA THR A 35 -2.37 18.00 -3.11
C THR A 35 -2.89 19.20 -2.32
N ASP A 36 -4.10 19.68 -2.62
CA ASP A 36 -4.78 20.78 -1.92
C ASP A 36 -5.58 20.31 -0.69
N LEU A 37 -5.61 19.01 -0.40
CA LEU A 37 -6.32 18.44 0.75
C LEU A 37 -5.34 17.77 1.73
N PRO A 38 -5.61 17.85 3.04
CA PRO A 38 -4.88 17.05 4.01
C PRO A 38 -5.18 15.56 3.81
N CYS A 39 -4.20 14.72 4.13
CA CYS A 39 -4.37 13.27 4.21
C CYS A 39 -3.80 12.73 5.51
N GLY A 40 -4.32 11.57 5.95
CA GLY A 40 -3.77 10.83 7.06
C GLY A 40 -2.34 10.36 6.76
N SER A 41 -1.55 10.17 7.81
CA SER A 41 -0.23 9.55 7.74
C SER A 41 -0.32 8.08 8.17
N THR A 42 0.62 7.27 7.73
CA THR A 42 0.80 5.90 8.24
C THR A 42 2.07 5.80 9.10
N VAL A 43 2.34 4.58 9.57
CA VAL A 43 3.61 4.24 10.24
C VAL A 43 4.78 4.14 9.26
N GLY A 44 4.53 3.98 7.96
CA GLY A 44 5.55 3.74 6.93
C GLY A 44 6.71 4.74 6.97
N PRO A 45 6.47 6.07 6.99
CA PRO A 45 7.54 7.06 7.04
C PRO A 45 8.45 6.93 8.27
N MET A 46 7.86 6.62 9.44
CA MET A 46 8.64 6.36 10.65
C MET A 46 9.45 5.07 10.54
N THR A 47 8.84 3.99 10.04
CA THR A 47 9.54 2.71 9.81
C THR A 47 10.73 2.87 8.88
N ALA A 48 10.57 3.59 7.76
CA ALA A 48 11.64 3.87 6.82
C ALA A 48 12.77 4.67 7.47
N ALA A 49 12.44 5.73 8.21
CA ALA A 49 13.44 6.57 8.87
C ALA A 49 14.23 5.84 9.96
N LEU A 50 13.59 4.94 10.70
CA LEU A 50 14.22 4.21 11.81
C LEU A 50 15.06 3.02 11.34
N THR A 51 14.66 2.35 10.26
CA THR A 51 15.31 1.12 9.79
C THR A 51 16.27 1.35 8.62
N GLY A 52 16.10 2.45 7.88
CA GLY A 52 16.77 2.68 6.61
C GLY A 52 16.32 1.74 5.48
N ALA A 53 15.33 0.88 5.72
CA ALA A 53 14.83 -0.06 4.73
C ALA A 53 13.84 0.60 3.78
N THR A 54 13.91 0.23 2.50
CA THR A 54 12.86 0.55 1.52
C THR A 54 11.51 0.08 2.06
N THR A 55 10.57 1.01 2.21
CA THR A 55 9.26 0.77 2.81
C THR A 55 8.16 1.13 1.82
N VAL A 56 7.21 0.23 1.64
CA VAL A 56 6.03 0.44 0.77
C VAL A 56 4.76 0.42 1.62
N ASP A 57 4.00 1.49 1.54
CA ASP A 57 2.62 1.53 2.02
C ASP A 57 1.69 1.00 0.92
N PHE A 58 0.90 0.00 1.28
CA PHE A 58 -0.14 -0.60 0.47
C PHE A 58 -1.34 -0.95 1.34
N GLY A 59 -2.50 -1.15 0.73
CA GLY A 59 -3.76 -1.31 1.45
C GLY A 59 -4.87 -1.79 0.53
N ALA A 60 -5.81 -2.57 1.08
CA ALA A 60 -7.08 -2.82 0.40
C ALA A 60 -7.97 -1.56 0.48
N PRO A 61 -8.70 -1.21 -0.59
CA PRO A 61 -9.60 -0.06 -0.56
C PRO A 61 -10.77 -0.32 0.40
N THR A 62 -11.04 0.65 1.26
CA THR A 62 -12.19 0.63 2.17
C THR A 62 -13.02 1.90 2.05
N LEU A 63 -14.30 1.80 2.40
CA LEU A 63 -15.19 2.93 2.56
C LEU A 63 -15.49 3.16 4.03
N SER A 64 -15.72 4.43 4.37
CA SER A 64 -16.04 4.87 5.73
C SER A 64 -14.96 4.53 6.75
N MET A 65 -13.68 4.67 6.38
CA MET A 65 -12.56 4.47 7.30
C MET A 65 -12.74 5.31 8.58
N HIS A 66 -12.49 4.70 9.75
CA HIS A 66 -12.76 5.23 11.10
C HIS A 66 -14.23 5.26 11.55
N SER A 67 -15.15 4.70 10.77
CA SER A 67 -16.53 4.47 11.21
C SER A 67 -16.62 3.31 12.21
N THR A 68 -17.70 3.25 13.00
CA THR A 68 -18.03 2.05 13.79
C THR A 68 -18.34 0.83 12.91
N ARG A 69 -18.66 1.07 11.64
CA ARG A 69 -18.84 0.04 10.61
C ARG A 69 -18.21 0.50 9.31
N GLU A 70 -17.19 -0.23 8.89
CA GLU A 70 -16.46 -0.03 7.63
C GLU A 70 -16.94 -1.02 6.55
N ALA A 71 -16.63 -0.73 5.29
CA ALA A 71 -16.93 -1.62 4.16
C ALA A 71 -15.70 -1.83 3.28
N CYS A 72 -15.49 -3.06 2.82
CA CYS A 72 -14.38 -3.46 1.96
C CYS A 72 -14.83 -4.49 0.91
N GLY A 73 -14.00 -4.73 -0.11
CA GLY A 73 -14.27 -5.76 -1.11
C GLY A 73 -14.03 -7.16 -0.56
N VAL A 74 -14.96 -8.07 -0.85
CA VAL A 74 -14.86 -9.47 -0.37
C VAL A 74 -13.64 -10.21 -0.94
N ALA A 75 -13.19 -9.84 -2.14
CA ALA A 75 -12.04 -10.42 -2.80
C ALA A 75 -10.70 -9.84 -2.32
N ASP A 76 -10.72 -8.66 -1.70
CA ASP A 76 -9.50 -7.92 -1.36
C ASP A 76 -8.62 -8.71 -0.39
N GLN A 77 -9.20 -9.46 0.55
CA GLN A 77 -8.43 -10.23 1.53
C GLN A 77 -7.57 -11.34 0.90
N ALA A 78 -8.14 -12.10 -0.04
CA ALA A 78 -7.41 -13.15 -0.74
C ALA A 78 -6.33 -12.55 -1.66
N MET A 79 -6.65 -11.45 -2.36
CA MET A 79 -5.69 -10.71 -3.17
C MET A 79 -4.54 -10.14 -2.33
N TYR A 80 -4.82 -9.62 -1.14
CA TYR A 80 -3.84 -9.06 -0.22
C TYR A 80 -2.83 -10.12 0.23
N ALA A 81 -3.34 -11.30 0.63
CA ALA A 81 -2.50 -12.44 1.02
C ALA A 81 -1.63 -12.94 -0.14
N GLY A 82 -2.20 -13.03 -1.35
CA GLY A 82 -1.47 -13.44 -2.55
C GLY A 82 -0.32 -12.49 -2.91
N ALA A 83 -0.57 -11.19 -2.89
CA ALA A 83 0.45 -10.18 -3.16
C ALA A 83 1.60 -10.22 -2.14
N LEU A 84 1.28 -10.38 -0.85
CA LEU A 84 2.28 -10.50 0.21
C LEU A 84 3.14 -11.77 0.09
N ALA A 85 2.51 -12.91 -0.23
CA ALA A 85 3.23 -14.16 -0.42
C ALA A 85 4.23 -14.05 -1.60
N ALA A 86 3.79 -13.49 -2.73
CA ALA A 86 4.67 -13.24 -3.88
C ALA A 86 5.80 -12.25 -3.55
N PHE A 87 5.52 -11.20 -2.76
CA PHE A 87 6.53 -10.22 -2.38
C PHE A 87 7.66 -10.83 -1.52
N LEU A 88 7.34 -11.79 -0.66
CA LEU A 88 8.32 -12.48 0.20
C LEU A 88 9.03 -13.65 -0.50
N SER A 89 8.55 -14.08 -1.67
CA SER A 89 9.12 -15.19 -2.44
C SER A 89 9.05 -14.88 -3.94
N PRO A 90 9.81 -13.86 -4.39
CA PRO A 90 9.81 -13.47 -5.79
C PRO A 90 10.32 -14.61 -6.67
N ALA A 91 9.60 -14.87 -7.77
CA ALA A 91 9.97 -15.85 -8.79
C ALA A 91 11.12 -15.37 -9.68
#